data_AF-A0A4U0GJY0-F1
#
_entry.id   AF-A0A4U0GJY0-F1
#
_cell.length_a   1.000
_cell.length_b   1.000
_cell.length_c   1.000
_cell.angle_alpha   90.00
_cell.angle_beta   90.00
_cell.angle_gamma   90.00
#
_symmetry.space_group_name_H-M   'P 1'
#
loop_
_entity.id
_entity.type
_entity.pdbx_description
1 polymer ?
#
loop_
_entity_poly.entity_id
_entity_poly.type
_entity_poly.pdbx_seq_one_letter_code
_entity_poly.pdbx_strand_id
1 'polypeptide(L)'
;MSRHIRGRARSAVLLALVVLGAGASYWALRPQTPTEPTGPSILDRAQQATSNDPAHRSAHIIPDDDLPPEGTRSLFDHLIAQNDALPYPFEALVDLIEKQSDTQPPVRLMIPFGRSLLKAQADFSHPRVLVAADFQASNTPANLGLVGRGQLFLGFVENAHEIEVISYNEAAGRYEFQLVQDYAADGQRRIVYARRAVCLTCHQGGSPIFPQRPWNETNAQPEIAAHIVTARGDADYLGVPPQTALGMPERFDELTDVGSFVVTTQRIWLDGCGDNTSCRRQILKLALRYAWDPGRFDAAGSGADALRALQRMQWPDAGIAVPESDLRNRDPLVTQRGWRGFLHTLFAPAPIPGAGAGARNNDDLEAFDKLPRLPATLDPLTPRPPKRWLGAEDIDGVYGIAALFSTDDVATLERRAGHDWAVVDAAVDALPDVQLSAQPFSRVRMMQALAAALPAQDDASTPGYCCLDVSAMSPPVAATEPPLELAADSPLQPFTQYCFACHRGNPNAKLNFMGGDDEAAVKANIEAKSEIRDALDWERYRNTDKAAKLMPPADSPQHAKLQAALTQDPELLTRMRDQVPGLFDF
;
A
#
# COMPACT_ATOMS: atom_id res chain seq x y z
N MET A 1 -34.64 58.23 -46.16
CA MET A 1 -33.37 57.47 -46.25
C MET A 1 -32.46 57.53 -45.00
N SER A 2 -32.57 58.52 -44.11
CA SER A 2 -31.64 58.65 -42.94
C SER A 2 -31.85 57.63 -41.79
N ARG A 3 -33.07 57.08 -41.59
CA ARG A 3 -33.35 56.10 -40.52
C ARG A 3 -32.82 54.69 -40.81
N HIS A 4 -32.79 54.25 -42.07
CA HIS A 4 -32.28 52.92 -42.43
C HIS A 4 -30.76 52.78 -42.34
N ILE A 5 -30.02 53.87 -42.55
CA ILE A 5 -28.56 53.88 -42.45
C ILE A 5 -28.10 53.79 -40.99
N ARG A 6 -28.80 54.46 -40.05
CA ARG A 6 -28.51 54.38 -38.60
C ARG A 6 -28.79 53.02 -37.98
N GLY A 7 -29.81 52.30 -38.47
CA GLY A 7 -30.11 50.94 -38.02
C GLY A 7 -29.03 49.94 -38.41
N ARG A 8 -28.57 49.98 -39.67
CA ARG A 8 -27.47 49.13 -40.16
C ARG A 8 -26.14 49.42 -39.46
N ALA A 9 -25.83 50.67 -39.16
CA ALA A 9 -24.62 51.04 -38.43
C ALA A 9 -24.63 50.50 -36.99
N ARG A 10 -25.78 50.56 -36.29
CA ARG A 10 -25.92 50.00 -34.93
C ARG A 10 -25.82 48.48 -34.93
N SER A 11 -26.43 47.79 -35.89
CA SER A 11 -26.32 46.34 -36.02
C SER A 11 -24.88 45.90 -36.36
N ALA A 12 -24.17 46.66 -37.20
CA ALA A 12 -22.77 46.36 -37.52
C ALA A 12 -21.83 46.57 -36.32
N VAL A 13 -22.05 47.61 -35.51
CA VAL A 13 -21.29 47.84 -34.26
C VAL A 13 -21.60 46.75 -33.23
N LEU A 14 -22.87 46.34 -33.09
CA LEU A 14 -23.24 45.25 -32.18
C LEU A 14 -22.61 43.93 -32.61
N LEU A 15 -22.65 43.61 -33.91
CA LEU A 15 -22.04 42.41 -34.47
C LEU A 15 -20.52 42.42 -34.29
N ALA A 16 -19.87 43.57 -34.51
CA ALA A 16 -18.43 43.73 -34.30
C ALA A 16 -18.06 43.55 -32.81
N LEU A 17 -18.86 44.07 -31.89
CA LEU A 17 -18.66 43.88 -30.45
C LEU A 17 -18.91 42.42 -30.01
N VAL A 18 -19.87 41.72 -30.61
CA VAL A 18 -20.10 40.28 -30.36
C VAL A 18 -18.96 39.45 -30.92
N VAL A 19 -18.45 39.76 -32.11
CA VAL A 19 -17.30 39.05 -32.72
C VAL A 19 -16.01 39.33 -31.97
N LEU A 20 -15.77 40.58 -31.55
CA LEU A 20 -14.62 40.94 -30.70
C LEU A 20 -14.74 40.33 -29.32
N GLY A 21 -15.94 40.30 -28.74
CA GLY A 21 -16.24 39.60 -27.49
C GLY A 21 -15.97 38.11 -27.62
N ALA A 22 -16.51 37.44 -28.64
CA ALA A 22 -16.27 36.03 -28.91
C ALA A 22 -14.80 35.72 -29.20
N GLY A 23 -14.09 36.59 -29.92
CA GLY A 23 -12.67 36.47 -30.19
C GLY A 23 -11.80 36.66 -28.95
N ALA A 24 -12.15 37.61 -28.08
CA ALA A 24 -11.48 37.83 -26.79
C ALA A 24 -11.78 36.68 -25.80
N SER A 25 -13.01 36.18 -25.77
CA SER A 25 -13.39 34.98 -25.00
C SER A 25 -12.63 33.76 -25.50
N TYR A 26 -12.60 33.53 -26.81
CA TYR A 26 -11.85 32.44 -27.41
C TYR A 26 -10.35 32.55 -27.11
N TRP A 27 -9.76 33.76 -27.17
CA TRP A 27 -8.35 33.97 -26.84
C TRP A 27 -8.04 33.83 -25.34
N ALA A 28 -8.96 34.25 -24.46
CA ALA A 28 -8.83 34.12 -23.01
C ALA A 28 -9.08 32.69 -22.51
N LEU A 29 -9.92 31.93 -23.20
CA LEU A 29 -10.27 30.54 -22.90
C LEU A 29 -9.40 29.53 -23.65
N ARG A 30 -8.63 29.96 -24.66
CA ARG A 30 -7.70 29.07 -25.34
C ARG A 30 -6.68 28.60 -24.30
N PRO A 31 -6.53 27.29 -24.07
CA PRO A 31 -5.50 26.79 -23.19
C PRO A 31 -4.17 27.35 -23.71
N GLN A 32 -3.37 27.94 -22.82
CA GLN A 32 -1.98 28.20 -23.17
C GLN A 32 -1.43 26.86 -23.65
N THR A 33 -0.91 26.79 -24.87
CA THR A 33 -0.12 25.63 -25.29
C THR A 33 0.90 25.43 -24.19
N PRO A 34 0.88 24.28 -23.49
CA PRO A 34 1.82 24.02 -22.42
C PRO A 34 3.21 24.23 -23.00
N THR A 35 3.95 25.20 -22.46
CA THR A 35 5.36 25.39 -22.83
C THR A 35 6.20 24.18 -22.40
N GLU A 36 5.67 23.37 -21.47
CA GLU A 36 6.24 22.11 -21.04
C GLU A 36 5.47 20.92 -21.64
N PRO A 37 6.16 19.84 -22.04
CA PRO A 37 5.52 18.60 -22.45
C PRO A 37 4.65 18.03 -21.31
N THR A 38 3.52 17.42 -21.66
CA THR A 38 2.68 16.68 -20.71
C THR A 38 3.26 15.31 -20.39
N GLY A 39 2.88 14.72 -19.27
CA GLY A 39 3.23 13.35 -18.92
C GLY A 39 2.79 12.30 -19.96
N PRO A 40 3.43 11.11 -19.93
CA PRO A 40 3.10 10.00 -20.82
C PRO A 40 1.73 9.37 -20.48
N SER A 41 1.24 8.49 -21.35
CA SER A 41 0.05 7.64 -21.08
C SER A 41 0.42 6.53 -20.10
N ILE A 42 -0.49 6.18 -19.18
CA ILE A 42 -0.26 5.03 -18.29
C ILE A 42 -0.27 3.71 -19.05
N LEU A 43 -1.13 3.55 -20.07
CA LEU A 43 -1.18 2.35 -20.89
C LEU A 43 0.15 2.11 -21.62
N ASP A 44 0.71 3.15 -22.22
CA ASP A 44 2.02 3.08 -22.89
C ASP A 44 3.13 2.72 -21.89
N ARG A 45 3.10 3.31 -20.68
CA ARG A 45 4.10 3.06 -19.64
C ARG A 45 3.99 1.65 -19.06
N ALA A 46 2.78 1.14 -18.86
CA ALA A 46 2.55 -0.21 -18.33
C ALA A 46 3.06 -1.29 -19.30
N GLN A 47 3.00 -1.06 -20.61
CA GLN A 47 3.59 -1.94 -21.62
C GLN A 47 5.13 -1.93 -21.63
N GLN A 48 5.73 -0.83 -21.16
CA GLN A 48 7.19 -0.65 -21.06
C GLN A 48 7.73 -1.05 -19.68
N ALA A 49 6.86 -1.31 -18.70
CA ALA A 49 7.23 -1.64 -17.34
C ALA A 49 7.75 -3.09 -17.27
N THR A 50 8.98 -3.28 -17.72
CA THR A 50 9.81 -4.43 -17.34
C THR A 50 10.81 -3.91 -16.33
N SER A 51 10.62 -4.28 -15.05
CA SER A 51 11.57 -3.96 -13.99
C SER A 51 12.73 -4.94 -14.05
N ASN A 52 13.92 -4.37 -13.94
CA ASN A 52 15.21 -5.02 -13.80
C ASN A 52 15.88 -5.49 -15.10
N ASP A 53 17.14 -5.06 -15.25
CA ASP A 53 18.06 -5.65 -16.21
C ASP A 53 18.23 -7.13 -15.86
N PRO A 54 17.90 -8.07 -16.78
CA PRO A 54 18.03 -9.50 -16.53
C PRO A 54 19.48 -9.93 -16.28
N ALA A 55 20.48 -9.06 -16.47
CA ALA A 55 21.85 -9.32 -16.04
C ALA A 55 22.03 -9.25 -14.52
N HIS A 56 21.13 -8.59 -13.78
CA HIS A 56 21.20 -8.48 -12.32
C HIS A 56 20.67 -9.72 -11.63
N ARG A 57 21.33 -10.12 -10.53
CA ARG A 57 20.95 -11.27 -9.74
C ARG A 57 19.61 -11.04 -9.03
N SER A 58 19.37 -9.83 -8.54
CA SER A 58 18.10 -9.47 -7.91
C SER A 58 16.91 -9.70 -8.84
N ALA A 59 17.06 -9.47 -10.15
CA ALA A 59 16.00 -9.67 -11.15
C ALA A 59 15.53 -11.12 -11.27
N HIS A 60 16.40 -12.08 -10.95
CA HIS A 60 16.09 -13.50 -10.99
C HIS A 60 15.56 -14.05 -9.67
N ILE A 61 16.00 -13.47 -8.55
CA ILE A 61 15.68 -13.94 -7.20
C ILE A 61 14.40 -13.27 -6.68
N ILE A 62 14.21 -12.00 -7.01
CA ILE A 62 13.05 -11.20 -6.63
C ILE A 62 12.20 -11.05 -7.89
N PRO A 63 11.17 -11.89 -8.09
CA PRO A 63 10.45 -11.90 -9.34
C PRO A 63 9.64 -10.61 -9.58
N ASP A 64 9.31 -10.41 -10.86
CA ASP A 64 8.39 -9.45 -11.47
C ASP A 64 6.88 -9.58 -11.20
N ASP A 65 6.42 -10.71 -10.66
CA ASP A 65 5.04 -11.14 -10.86
C ASP A 65 4.03 -10.30 -10.04
N ASP A 66 2.79 -10.20 -10.53
CA ASP A 66 1.68 -9.53 -9.84
C ASP A 66 1.40 -10.17 -8.47
N LEU A 67 1.44 -11.50 -8.41
CA LEU A 67 1.28 -12.29 -7.19
C LEU A 67 2.61 -12.40 -6.43
N PRO A 68 2.56 -12.53 -5.08
CA PRO A 68 3.75 -12.76 -4.29
C PRO A 68 4.34 -14.15 -4.63
N PRO A 69 5.67 -14.34 -4.51
CA PRO A 69 6.28 -15.66 -4.64
C PRO A 69 5.60 -16.70 -3.75
N GLU A 70 5.56 -17.95 -4.23
CA GLU A 70 5.01 -19.07 -3.46
C GLU A 70 5.63 -19.16 -2.06
N GLY A 71 4.79 -19.38 -1.04
CA GLY A 71 5.24 -19.44 0.35
C GLY A 71 5.51 -18.08 1.00
N THR A 72 5.20 -16.96 0.33
CA THR A 72 5.41 -15.61 0.87
C THR A 72 4.14 -14.74 0.79
N ARG A 73 4.05 -13.73 1.67
CA ARG A 73 2.96 -12.75 1.73
C ARG A 73 3.46 -11.42 2.29
N SER A 74 2.72 -10.35 2.01
CA SER A 74 3.04 -9.02 2.53
C SER A 74 2.72 -8.91 4.03
N LEU A 75 3.35 -7.94 4.73
CA LEU A 75 3.00 -7.61 6.10
C LEU A 75 1.49 -7.35 6.28
N PHE A 76 0.84 -6.68 5.33
CA PHE A 76 -0.60 -6.41 5.37
C PHE A 76 -1.44 -7.70 5.42
N ASP A 77 -1.13 -8.70 4.58
CA ASP A 77 -1.84 -9.98 4.60
C ASP A 77 -1.72 -10.69 5.95
N HIS A 78 -0.53 -10.65 6.56
CA HIS A 78 -0.31 -11.21 7.89
C HIS A 78 -1.15 -10.49 8.95
N LEU A 79 -1.19 -9.16 8.93
CA LEU A 79 -2.01 -8.38 9.87
C LEU A 79 -3.50 -8.72 9.74
N ILE A 80 -4.02 -8.83 8.51
CA ILE A 80 -5.44 -9.13 8.29
C ILE A 80 -5.76 -10.59 8.65
N ALA A 81 -4.90 -11.55 8.28
CA ALA A 81 -5.13 -12.96 8.59
C ALA A 81 -5.16 -13.21 10.11
N GLN A 82 -4.29 -12.53 10.87
CA GLN A 82 -4.26 -12.61 12.34
C GLN A 82 -5.45 -11.92 13.01
N ASN A 83 -6.01 -10.90 12.36
CA ASN A 83 -7.22 -10.23 12.81
C ASN A 83 -8.51 -10.95 12.37
N ASP A 84 -8.41 -12.12 11.74
CA ASP A 84 -9.49 -12.93 11.18
C ASP A 84 -10.28 -12.26 10.02
N ALA A 85 -10.61 -10.98 10.09
CA ALA A 85 -11.32 -10.27 9.04
C ALA A 85 -10.72 -8.89 8.78
N LEU A 86 -10.95 -8.39 7.56
CA LEU A 86 -10.65 -7.02 7.17
C LEU A 86 -11.56 -6.05 7.95
N PRO A 87 -11.01 -5.18 8.82
CA PRO A 87 -11.79 -4.23 9.59
C PRO A 87 -12.57 -3.24 8.73
N TYR A 88 -13.73 -2.83 9.22
CA TYR A 88 -14.55 -1.76 8.68
C TYR A 88 -15.23 -1.00 9.84
N PRO A 89 -15.32 0.34 9.82
CA PRO A 89 -14.89 1.29 8.77
C PRO A 89 -13.37 1.49 8.72
N PHE A 90 -12.87 2.41 7.87
CA PHE A 90 -11.44 2.62 7.63
C PHE A 90 -10.66 2.90 8.92
N GLU A 91 -11.27 3.62 9.85
CA GLU A 91 -10.73 3.91 11.17
C GLU A 91 -10.44 2.64 11.97
N ALA A 92 -11.28 1.60 11.86
CA ALA A 92 -11.02 0.32 12.52
C ALA A 92 -9.80 -0.41 11.93
N LEU A 93 -9.50 -0.19 10.64
CA LEU A 93 -8.28 -0.71 10.01
C LEU A 93 -7.05 0.08 10.48
N VAL A 94 -7.15 1.40 10.61
CA VAL A 94 -6.09 2.23 11.19
C VAL A 94 -5.82 1.84 12.64
N ASP A 95 -6.88 1.61 13.43
CA ASP A 95 -6.79 1.16 14.83
C ASP A 95 -6.10 -0.21 14.93
N LEU A 96 -6.35 -1.13 13.98
CA LEU A 96 -5.65 -2.41 13.93
C LEU A 96 -4.14 -2.23 13.75
N ILE A 97 -3.73 -1.30 12.88
CA ILE A 97 -2.32 -0.97 12.64
C ILE A 97 -1.72 -0.28 13.85
N GLU A 98 -2.44 0.66 14.47
CA GLU A 98 -2.01 1.38 15.67
C GLU A 98 -1.79 0.42 16.85
N LYS A 99 -2.66 -0.56 17.05
CA LYS A 99 -2.53 -1.58 18.11
C LYS A 99 -1.30 -2.48 18.00
N GLN A 100 -0.57 -2.44 16.88
CA GLN A 100 0.68 -3.20 16.75
C GLN A 100 1.83 -2.55 17.55
N SER A 101 1.67 -1.32 18.04
CA SER A 101 2.68 -0.67 18.87
C SER A 101 2.08 0.28 19.90
N ASP A 102 2.59 0.21 21.13
CA ASP A 102 2.23 1.13 22.21
C ASP A 102 2.97 2.47 22.14
N THR A 103 3.88 2.65 21.17
CA THR A 103 4.87 3.75 21.21
C THR A 103 4.48 4.94 20.35
N GLN A 104 3.95 4.73 19.15
CA GLN A 104 3.65 5.80 18.19
C GLN A 104 2.47 5.42 17.28
N PRO A 105 1.48 6.31 17.12
CA PRO A 105 0.41 6.09 16.16
C PRO A 105 0.93 6.20 14.71
N PRO A 106 0.23 5.61 13.73
CA PRO A 106 0.56 5.78 12.31
C PRO A 106 0.57 7.26 11.89
N VAL A 107 1.44 7.59 10.94
CA VAL A 107 1.46 8.92 10.32
C VAL A 107 0.26 9.03 9.39
N ARG A 108 -0.52 10.11 9.55
CA ARG A 108 -1.77 10.32 8.83
C ARG A 108 -1.86 11.74 8.26
N LEU A 109 -2.30 11.86 7.02
CA LEU A 109 -2.54 13.15 6.37
C LEU A 109 -3.55 13.02 5.22
N MET A 110 -4.01 14.17 4.72
CA MET A 110 -4.99 14.24 3.63
C MET A 110 -4.40 14.93 2.39
N ILE A 111 -4.76 14.41 1.21
CA ILE A 111 -4.46 15.01 -0.10
C ILE A 111 -5.77 15.09 -0.92
N PRO A 112 -6.39 16.28 -1.05
CA PRO A 112 -7.63 16.42 -1.81
C PRO A 112 -7.42 16.24 -3.32
N PHE A 113 -6.31 16.75 -3.85
CA PHE A 113 -5.98 16.61 -5.28
C PHE A 113 -4.68 15.83 -5.40
N GLY A 114 -4.79 14.50 -5.45
CA GLY A 114 -3.65 13.60 -5.54
C GLY A 114 -3.09 13.45 -6.95
N ARG A 115 -2.16 12.50 -7.08
CA ARG A 115 -1.60 12.04 -8.37
C ARG A 115 -1.76 10.53 -8.57
N SER A 116 -2.52 9.86 -7.71
CA SER A 116 -2.84 8.43 -7.86
C SER A 116 -3.78 8.20 -9.03
N LEU A 117 -4.00 6.92 -9.34
CA LEU A 117 -4.97 6.47 -10.32
C LEU A 117 -6.39 6.96 -10.00
N LEU A 118 -6.73 7.04 -8.70
CA LEU A 118 -8.02 7.53 -8.20
C LEU A 118 -8.09 9.06 -8.04
N LYS A 119 -7.17 9.84 -8.65
CA LYS A 119 -7.08 11.31 -8.47
C LYS A 119 -8.36 12.10 -8.78
N ALA A 120 -9.27 11.55 -9.58
CA ALA A 120 -10.54 12.19 -9.92
C ALA A 120 -11.68 11.86 -8.93
N GLN A 121 -11.44 10.96 -7.97
CA GLN A 121 -12.43 10.58 -6.96
C GLN A 121 -12.21 11.30 -5.62
N ALA A 122 -11.12 12.04 -5.44
CA ALA A 122 -10.86 12.85 -4.26
C ALA A 122 -11.08 14.35 -4.52
N ASP A 123 -11.53 15.06 -3.50
CA ASP A 123 -11.65 16.53 -3.49
C ASP A 123 -11.54 17.07 -2.05
N PHE A 124 -11.90 18.33 -1.82
CA PHE A 124 -11.94 18.90 -0.47
C PHE A 124 -13.04 18.31 0.40
N SER A 125 -14.12 17.80 -0.21
CA SER A 125 -15.19 17.13 0.49
C SER A 125 -14.82 15.70 0.82
N HIS A 126 -14.04 14.98 0.03
CA HIS A 126 -13.67 13.59 0.29
C HIS A 126 -12.19 13.43 -0.07
N PRO A 127 -11.28 14.04 0.71
CA PRO A 127 -9.86 13.99 0.37
C PRO A 127 -9.34 12.56 0.47
N ARG A 128 -8.29 12.24 -0.29
CA ARG A 128 -7.58 10.98 -0.12
C ARG A 128 -6.87 10.99 1.22
N VAL A 129 -7.11 9.98 2.04
CA VAL A 129 -6.40 9.79 3.32
C VAL A 129 -5.20 8.90 3.10
N LEU A 130 -4.03 9.35 3.56
CA LEU A 130 -2.80 8.58 3.54
C LEU A 130 -2.42 8.16 4.95
N VAL A 131 -1.99 6.90 5.09
CA VAL A 131 -1.53 6.31 6.35
C VAL A 131 -0.21 5.60 6.11
N ALA A 132 0.78 5.80 6.99
CA ALA A 132 2.02 5.05 6.99
C ALA A 132 2.30 4.51 8.40
N ALA A 133 2.67 3.24 8.49
CA ALA A 133 3.12 2.67 9.74
C ALA A 133 4.50 3.25 10.12
N ASP A 134 4.62 3.71 11.37
CA ASP A 134 5.87 4.25 11.91
C ASP A 134 6.18 3.71 13.30
N PHE A 135 6.25 2.38 13.39
CA PHE A 135 6.55 1.72 14.64
C PHE A 135 7.53 0.58 14.48
N GLN A 136 8.16 0.26 15.61
CA GLN A 136 8.88 -0.97 15.86
C GLN A 136 8.29 -1.52 17.17
N ALA A 137 7.52 -2.60 17.08
CA ALA A 137 6.97 -3.25 18.25
C ALA A 137 8.10 -3.92 19.04
N SER A 138 7.96 -3.95 20.37
CA SER A 138 8.96 -4.57 21.22
C SER A 138 9.03 -6.08 21.03
N ASN A 139 10.23 -6.62 21.24
CA ASN A 139 10.42 -8.07 21.30
C ASN A 139 9.83 -8.60 22.63
N THR A 140 9.28 -9.81 22.58
CA THR A 140 8.95 -10.58 23.79
C THR A 140 9.96 -11.72 23.96
N PRO A 141 10.05 -12.39 25.12
CA PRO A 141 10.92 -13.56 25.27
C PRO A 141 10.65 -14.65 24.22
N ALA A 142 9.39 -14.80 23.79
CA ALA A 142 8.96 -15.84 22.86
C ALA A 142 8.90 -15.39 21.39
N ASN A 143 8.73 -14.10 21.10
CA ASN A 143 8.47 -13.62 19.73
C ASN A 143 9.23 -12.33 19.41
N LEU A 144 9.66 -12.20 18.16
CA LEU A 144 10.12 -10.93 17.61
C LEU A 144 8.96 -9.97 17.37
N GLY A 145 9.16 -8.69 17.68
CA GLY A 145 8.23 -7.61 17.42
C GLY A 145 8.16 -7.24 15.94
N LEU A 146 7.00 -6.77 15.51
CA LEU A 146 6.74 -6.26 14.16
C LEU A 146 7.50 -4.96 13.87
N VAL A 147 7.99 -4.81 12.64
CA VAL A 147 8.59 -3.55 12.16
C VAL A 147 7.72 -3.02 11.03
N GLY A 148 6.92 -1.99 11.32
CA GLY A 148 6.06 -1.33 10.33
C GLY A 148 6.72 -0.12 9.67
N ARG A 149 7.74 0.48 10.32
CA ARG A 149 8.42 1.69 9.86
C ARG A 149 8.94 1.54 8.42
N GLY A 150 8.37 2.33 7.51
CA GLY A 150 8.75 2.34 6.10
C GLY A 150 8.31 1.08 5.34
N GLN A 151 7.49 0.21 5.94
CA GLN A 151 7.13 -1.10 5.38
C GLN A 151 5.64 -1.26 5.06
N LEU A 152 4.77 -0.35 5.52
CA LEU A 152 3.34 -0.41 5.26
C LEU A 152 2.74 0.98 5.03
N PHE A 153 2.10 1.17 3.87
CA PHE A 153 1.46 2.40 3.45
C PHE A 153 0.07 2.10 2.89
N LEU A 154 -0.90 2.95 3.25
CA LEU A 154 -2.27 2.87 2.77
C LEU A 154 -2.68 4.23 2.19
N GLY A 155 -3.48 4.20 1.13
CA GLY A 155 -4.16 5.37 0.58
C GLY A 155 -5.62 5.06 0.31
N PHE A 156 -6.52 5.67 1.06
CA PHE A 156 -7.95 5.43 0.94
C PHE A 156 -8.66 6.59 0.24
N VAL A 157 -9.53 6.27 -0.71
CA VAL A 157 -10.39 7.22 -1.41
C VAL A 157 -11.85 6.79 -1.25
N GLU A 158 -12.59 7.48 -0.39
CA GLU A 158 -13.95 7.09 0.02
C GLU A 158 -14.91 6.96 -1.18
N ASN A 159 -14.90 7.93 -2.10
CA ASN A 159 -15.76 7.91 -3.29
C ASN A 159 -15.44 6.78 -4.29
N ALA A 160 -14.25 6.19 -4.20
CA ALA A 160 -13.86 5.05 -5.02
C ALA A 160 -14.14 3.71 -4.32
N HIS A 161 -14.45 3.74 -3.01
CA HIS A 161 -14.54 2.56 -2.16
C HIS A 161 -13.29 1.67 -2.29
N GLU A 162 -12.10 2.28 -2.37
CA GLU A 162 -10.86 1.56 -2.64
C GLU A 162 -9.71 2.05 -1.75
N ILE A 163 -8.99 1.09 -1.16
CA ILE A 163 -7.73 1.33 -0.45
C ILE A 163 -6.59 0.80 -1.30
N GLU A 164 -5.65 1.68 -1.65
CA GLU A 164 -4.35 1.31 -2.22
C GLU A 164 -3.40 0.93 -1.08
N VAL A 165 -2.81 -0.27 -1.11
CA VAL A 165 -1.89 -0.76 -0.07
C VAL A 165 -0.53 -1.06 -0.70
N ILE A 166 0.53 -0.52 -0.11
CA ILE A 166 1.92 -0.84 -0.45
C ILE A 166 2.55 -1.44 0.79
N SER A 167 2.83 -2.73 0.76
CA SER A 167 3.27 -3.48 1.93
C SER A 167 4.49 -4.32 1.63
N TYR A 168 5.51 -4.24 2.48
CA TYR A 168 6.74 -5.01 2.32
C TYR A 168 6.50 -6.50 2.60
N ASN A 169 7.01 -7.35 1.72
CA ASN A 169 7.07 -8.80 1.87
C ASN A 169 8.52 -9.17 2.16
N GLU A 170 8.84 -9.35 3.44
CA GLU A 170 10.20 -9.59 3.91
C GLU A 170 10.79 -10.88 3.34
N ALA A 171 9.98 -11.93 3.18
CA ALA A 171 10.43 -13.20 2.62
C ALA A 171 10.73 -13.12 1.12
N ALA A 172 10.07 -12.21 0.38
CA ALA A 172 10.31 -11.98 -1.03
C ALA A 172 11.31 -10.84 -1.34
N GLY A 173 11.62 -9.97 -0.37
CA GLY A 173 12.52 -8.83 -0.56
C GLY A 173 11.95 -7.70 -1.42
N ARG A 174 10.62 -7.57 -1.51
CA ARG A 174 9.97 -6.54 -2.33
C ARG A 174 8.70 -6.00 -1.67
N TYR A 175 8.25 -4.84 -2.12
CA TYR A 175 6.89 -4.39 -1.82
C TYR A 175 5.88 -5.08 -2.73
N GLU A 176 4.77 -5.49 -2.13
CA GLU A 176 3.57 -5.92 -2.82
C GLU A 176 2.62 -4.73 -2.97
N PHE A 177 1.97 -4.66 -4.13
CA PHE A 177 0.94 -3.67 -4.42
C PHE A 177 -0.42 -4.36 -4.34
N GLN A 178 -1.24 -3.96 -3.38
CA GLN A 178 -2.53 -4.58 -3.14
C GLN A 178 -3.64 -3.52 -3.18
N LEU A 179 -4.85 -3.96 -3.49
CA LEU A 179 -6.06 -3.17 -3.46
C LEU A 179 -7.04 -3.82 -2.51
N VAL A 180 -7.67 -3.00 -1.68
CA VAL A 180 -8.91 -3.38 -1.00
C VAL A 180 -10.06 -2.76 -1.79
N GLN A 181 -10.75 -3.58 -2.57
CA GLN A 181 -11.83 -3.13 -3.45
C GLN A 181 -13.19 -3.25 -2.75
N ASP A 182 -14.15 -2.45 -3.20
CA ASP A 182 -15.52 -2.42 -2.68
C ASP A 182 -15.58 -2.20 -1.15
N TYR A 183 -14.71 -1.29 -0.67
CA TYR A 183 -14.57 -0.89 0.71
C TYR A 183 -15.66 0.11 1.13
N ALA A 184 -16.88 -0.41 1.29
CA ALA A 184 -18.05 0.33 1.74
C ALA A 184 -18.83 -0.48 2.80
N ALA A 185 -19.78 0.16 3.50
CA ALA A 185 -20.60 -0.48 4.55
C ALA A 185 -21.32 -1.73 4.04
N ASP A 186 -21.74 -1.68 2.79
CA ASP A 186 -22.44 -2.74 2.08
C ASP A 186 -21.65 -3.42 0.97
N GLY A 187 -20.39 -3.03 0.78
CA GLY A 187 -19.54 -3.58 -0.25
C GLY A 187 -19.02 -4.99 0.06
N GLN A 188 -18.78 -5.77 -1.00
CA GLN A 188 -18.12 -7.07 -0.99
C GLN A 188 -16.60 -6.89 -0.97
N ARG A 189 -16.12 -6.36 0.16
CA ARG A 189 -14.71 -6.08 0.43
C ARG A 189 -13.82 -7.26 0.04
N ARG A 190 -12.87 -7.02 -0.86
CA ARG A 190 -11.87 -8.04 -1.26
C ARG A 190 -10.46 -7.47 -1.29
N ILE A 191 -9.49 -8.26 -0.83
CA ILE A 191 -8.07 -7.95 -0.96
C ILE A 191 -7.57 -8.64 -2.23
N VAL A 192 -7.00 -7.86 -3.15
CA VAL A 192 -6.42 -8.36 -4.40
C VAL A 192 -5.04 -7.76 -4.62
N TYR A 193 -4.19 -8.47 -5.35
CA TYR A 193 -2.89 -7.99 -5.79
C TYR A 193 -3.06 -7.21 -7.09
N ALA A 194 -2.62 -5.96 -7.10
CA ALA A 194 -2.71 -5.08 -8.26
C ALA A 194 -1.79 -5.56 -9.38
N ARG A 195 -2.08 -5.17 -10.63
CA ARG A 195 -1.15 -5.36 -11.74
C ARG A 195 0.14 -4.58 -11.46
N ARG A 196 1.23 -5.29 -11.18
CA ARG A 196 2.51 -4.71 -10.78
C ARG A 196 3.05 -3.79 -11.87
N ALA A 197 2.94 -4.20 -13.13
CA ALA A 197 3.36 -3.40 -14.28
C ALA A 197 2.67 -2.02 -14.34
N VAL A 198 1.41 -1.91 -13.90
CA VAL A 198 0.68 -0.64 -13.79
C VAL A 198 1.22 0.17 -12.61
N CYS A 199 1.36 -0.45 -11.45
CA CYS A 199 1.84 0.23 -10.24
C CYS A 199 3.25 0.80 -10.42
N LEU A 200 4.14 0.05 -11.07
CA LEU A 200 5.52 0.43 -11.36
C LEU A 200 5.65 1.60 -12.34
N THR A 201 4.58 1.98 -13.06
CA THR A 201 4.62 3.20 -13.91
C THR A 201 4.83 4.47 -13.08
N CYS A 202 4.18 4.54 -11.91
CA CYS A 202 4.36 5.60 -10.92
C CYS A 202 5.46 5.23 -9.92
N HIS A 203 5.38 4.02 -9.34
CA HIS A 203 6.30 3.48 -8.35
C HIS A 203 7.53 2.85 -9.00
N GLN A 204 8.26 3.65 -9.78
CA GLN A 204 9.35 3.19 -10.66
C GLN A 204 10.48 2.46 -9.93
N GLY A 205 10.63 2.68 -8.62
CA GLY A 205 11.57 1.98 -7.75
C GLY A 205 11.06 0.68 -7.12
N GLY A 206 9.82 0.28 -7.36
CA GLY A 206 9.17 -0.83 -6.64
C GLY A 206 8.90 -0.51 -5.16
N SER A 207 8.75 0.78 -4.83
CA SER A 207 8.66 1.33 -3.48
C SER A 207 7.62 2.47 -3.42
N PRO A 208 7.13 2.88 -2.23
CA PRO A 208 6.26 4.05 -2.08
C PRO A 208 6.93 5.35 -2.58
N ILE A 209 6.10 6.33 -2.96
CA ILE A 209 6.55 7.64 -3.47
C ILE A 209 5.72 8.74 -2.81
N PHE A 210 6.29 9.93 -2.64
CA PHE A 210 5.57 11.06 -2.02
C PHE A 210 6.07 12.42 -2.56
N PRO A 211 5.22 13.47 -2.57
CA PRO A 211 5.70 14.82 -2.86
C PRO A 211 6.72 15.30 -1.83
N GLN A 212 7.78 15.97 -2.30
CA GLN A 212 8.74 16.63 -1.42
C GLN A 212 8.24 18.00 -0.92
N ARG A 213 8.99 18.60 0.02
CA ARG A 213 8.78 19.97 0.51
C ARG A 213 8.47 20.97 -0.62
N PRO A 214 7.59 21.97 -0.38
CA PRO A 214 6.87 22.27 0.86
C PRO A 214 5.54 21.49 1.07
N TRP A 215 5.26 20.41 0.33
CA TRP A 215 4.04 19.60 0.49
C TRP A 215 2.72 20.36 0.28
N ASN A 216 2.68 21.22 -0.75
CA ASN A 216 1.56 22.07 -1.14
C ASN A 216 0.25 21.31 -1.45
N GLU A 217 0.30 19.99 -1.57
CA GLU A 217 -0.86 19.13 -1.85
C GLU A 217 -1.54 18.59 -0.59
N THR A 218 -0.95 18.81 0.59
CA THR A 218 -1.39 18.18 1.84
C THR A 218 -2.17 19.13 2.73
N ASN A 219 -2.96 18.59 3.64
CA ASN A 219 -3.65 19.34 4.70
C ASN A 219 -2.72 19.91 5.79
N ALA A 220 -1.39 19.82 5.64
CA ALA A 220 -0.46 20.61 6.44
C ALA A 220 -0.36 22.05 5.93
N GLN A 221 -0.83 22.31 4.70
CA GLN A 221 -0.83 23.63 4.09
C GLN A 221 -2.10 24.40 4.47
N PRO A 222 -1.96 25.62 5.03
CA PRO A 222 -3.11 26.36 5.55
C PRO A 222 -4.24 26.58 4.54
N GLU A 223 -3.90 26.83 3.28
CA GLU A 223 -4.90 27.04 2.22
C GLU A 223 -5.68 25.76 1.92
N ILE A 224 -4.99 24.61 1.82
CA ILE A 224 -5.62 23.30 1.60
C ILE A 224 -6.53 22.93 2.77
N ALA A 225 -6.05 23.08 4.01
CA ALA A 225 -6.86 22.80 5.19
C ALA A 225 -8.09 23.71 5.27
N ALA A 226 -7.95 25.01 5.00
CA ALA A 226 -9.09 25.94 4.98
C ALA A 226 -10.14 25.56 3.94
N HIS A 227 -9.73 25.04 2.78
CA HIS A 227 -10.66 24.52 1.78
C HIS A 227 -11.35 23.22 2.23
N ILE A 228 -10.65 22.31 2.89
CA ILE A 228 -11.25 21.10 3.50
C ILE A 228 -12.29 21.51 4.55
N VAL A 229 -11.93 22.42 5.46
CA VAL A 229 -12.84 22.97 6.48
C VAL A 229 -14.07 23.63 5.85
N THR A 230 -13.88 24.39 4.78
CA THR A 230 -15.01 25.02 4.07
C THR A 230 -15.95 23.99 3.45
N ALA A 231 -15.42 22.87 2.96
CA ALA A 231 -16.19 21.84 2.28
C ALA A 231 -16.89 20.86 3.25
N ARG A 232 -16.26 20.51 4.38
CA ARG A 232 -16.74 19.47 5.32
C ARG A 232 -17.03 19.94 6.75
N GLY A 233 -16.55 21.12 7.13
CA GLY A 233 -16.48 21.56 8.53
C GLY A 233 -15.18 21.14 9.23
N ASP A 234 -15.09 21.46 10.52
CA ASP A 234 -13.87 21.31 11.34
C ASP A 234 -13.69 19.93 11.99
N ALA A 235 -14.61 18.99 11.76
CA ALA A 235 -14.51 17.65 12.35
C ALA A 235 -13.42 16.81 11.67
N ASP A 236 -12.80 15.92 12.44
CA ASP A 236 -11.88 14.92 11.91
C ASP A 236 -12.57 14.09 10.83
N TYR A 237 -11.85 13.85 9.73
CA TYR A 237 -12.32 13.03 8.64
C TYR A 237 -11.51 11.73 8.60
N LEU A 238 -12.19 10.60 8.81
CA LEU A 238 -11.58 9.27 8.84
C LEU A 238 -10.39 9.19 9.82
N GLY A 239 -10.55 9.84 10.98
CA GLY A 239 -9.52 9.93 12.02
C GLY A 239 -8.35 10.87 11.71
N VAL A 240 -8.50 11.79 10.75
CA VAL A 240 -7.47 12.80 10.40
C VAL A 240 -8.02 14.22 10.59
N PRO A 241 -7.33 15.10 11.34
CA PRO A 241 -7.79 16.47 11.53
C PRO A 241 -7.69 17.29 10.23
N PRO A 242 -8.61 18.25 9.98
CA PRO A 242 -8.60 19.09 8.77
C PRO A 242 -7.29 19.86 8.54
N GLN A 243 -6.58 20.23 9.61
CA GLN A 243 -5.24 20.80 9.56
C GLN A 243 -4.28 19.93 10.37
N THR A 244 -3.15 19.57 9.77
CA THR A 244 -2.08 18.85 10.48
C THR A 244 -0.81 19.69 10.58
N ALA A 245 0.12 19.28 11.46
CA ALA A 245 1.43 19.92 11.57
C ALA A 245 2.32 19.56 10.37
N LEU A 246 3.23 20.45 9.98
CA LEU A 246 4.21 20.20 8.90
C LEU A 246 5.09 18.98 9.15
N GLY A 247 5.27 18.57 10.41
CA GLY A 247 6.00 17.35 10.75
C GLY A 247 5.33 16.06 10.25
N MET A 248 4.02 16.06 9.97
CA MET A 248 3.34 14.86 9.47
C MET A 248 3.71 14.53 8.02
N PRO A 249 3.57 15.44 7.03
CA PRO A 249 4.08 15.16 5.69
C PRO A 249 5.60 15.02 5.64
N GLU A 250 6.36 15.71 6.50
CA GLU A 250 7.81 15.49 6.63
C GLU A 250 8.13 14.06 7.01
N ARG A 251 7.45 13.54 8.04
CA ARG A 251 7.66 12.16 8.47
C ARG A 251 7.17 11.15 7.44
N PHE A 252 6.06 11.42 6.75
CA PHE A 252 5.57 10.56 5.68
C PHE A 252 6.58 10.47 4.52
N ASP A 253 7.15 11.61 4.12
CA ASP A 253 8.20 11.73 3.11
C ASP A 253 9.43 10.87 3.50
N GLU A 254 9.94 11.05 4.73
CA GLU A 254 11.03 10.24 5.28
C GLU A 254 10.74 8.73 5.27
N LEU A 255 9.50 8.31 5.58
CA LEU A 255 9.12 6.91 5.56
C LEU A 255 9.16 6.35 4.13
N THR A 256 8.79 7.14 3.12
CA THR A 256 8.93 6.70 1.72
C THR A 256 10.38 6.57 1.29
N ASP A 257 11.26 7.44 1.77
CA ASP A 257 12.71 7.32 1.57
C ASP A 257 13.28 6.06 2.25
N VAL A 258 12.88 5.79 3.51
CA VAL A 258 13.24 4.55 4.22
C VAL A 258 12.78 3.34 3.41
N GLY A 259 11.53 3.32 2.95
CA GLY A 259 11.00 2.20 2.19
C GLY A 259 11.67 2.02 0.82
N SER A 260 11.98 3.11 0.14
CA SER A 260 12.75 3.10 -1.10
C SER A 260 14.14 2.48 -0.91
N PHE A 261 14.79 2.81 0.21
CA PHE A 261 16.11 2.28 0.53
C PHE A 261 16.10 0.79 0.92
N VAL A 262 14.97 0.23 1.37
CA VAL A 262 14.83 -1.23 1.57
C VAL A 262 15.03 -1.98 0.25
N VAL A 263 14.48 -1.49 -0.87
CA VAL A 263 14.69 -2.10 -2.19
C VAL A 263 16.16 -2.02 -2.62
N THR A 264 16.80 -0.87 -2.41
CA THR A 264 18.25 -0.73 -2.66
C THR A 264 19.06 -1.69 -1.79
N THR A 265 18.68 -1.87 -0.52
CA THR A 265 19.36 -2.79 0.40
C THR A 265 19.35 -4.22 -0.12
N GLN A 266 18.21 -4.69 -0.63
CA GLN A 266 18.10 -6.01 -1.25
C GLN A 266 18.99 -6.14 -2.49
N ARG A 267 19.07 -5.09 -3.32
CA ARG A 267 19.98 -5.09 -4.48
C ARG A 267 21.46 -5.09 -4.07
N ILE A 268 21.86 -4.33 -3.06
CA ILE A 268 23.24 -4.36 -2.55
C ILE A 268 23.56 -5.77 -2.01
N TRP A 269 22.63 -6.36 -1.26
CA TRP A 269 22.77 -7.72 -0.71
C TRP A 269 22.90 -8.80 -1.80
N LEU A 270 22.13 -8.69 -2.88
CA LEU A 270 22.09 -9.67 -3.96
C LEU A 270 23.12 -9.39 -5.06
N ASP A 271 23.03 -8.22 -5.69
CA ASP A 271 23.89 -7.81 -6.81
C ASP A 271 25.27 -7.38 -6.32
N GLY A 272 25.33 -6.55 -5.27
CA GLY A 272 26.59 -5.98 -4.77
C GLY A 272 27.56 -7.02 -4.21
N CYS A 273 27.03 -8.12 -3.65
CA CYS A 273 27.83 -9.24 -3.15
C CYS A 273 27.88 -10.46 -4.08
N GLY A 274 27.06 -10.54 -5.14
CA GLY A 274 27.04 -11.69 -6.06
C GLY A 274 26.90 -13.04 -5.34
N ASP A 275 27.79 -14.00 -5.59
CA ASP A 275 27.82 -15.29 -4.87
C ASP A 275 28.71 -15.29 -3.61
N ASN A 276 29.26 -14.13 -3.23
CA ASN A 276 30.22 -14.03 -2.16
C ASN A 276 29.54 -13.96 -0.78
N THR A 277 29.46 -15.10 -0.09
CA THR A 277 28.94 -15.19 1.28
C THR A 277 29.77 -14.39 2.28
N SER A 278 31.08 -14.24 2.05
CA SER A 278 31.96 -13.42 2.90
C SER A 278 31.63 -11.93 2.80
N CYS A 279 31.23 -11.45 1.61
CA CYS A 279 30.73 -10.09 1.42
C CYS A 279 29.49 -9.84 2.29
N ARG A 280 28.48 -10.71 2.19
CA ARG A 280 27.25 -10.63 2.99
C ARG A 280 27.50 -10.74 4.49
N ARG A 281 28.39 -11.65 4.90
CA ARG A 281 28.83 -11.80 6.30
C ARG A 281 29.43 -10.49 6.82
N GLN A 282 30.30 -9.87 6.03
CA GLN A 282 30.95 -8.61 6.40
C GLN A 282 29.94 -7.46 6.47
N ILE A 283 28.97 -7.37 5.54
CA ILE A 283 27.87 -6.40 5.62
C ILE A 283 27.09 -6.60 6.93
N LEU A 284 26.64 -7.84 7.20
CA LEU A 284 25.86 -8.14 8.41
C LEU A 284 26.61 -7.78 9.69
N LYS A 285 27.90 -8.14 9.77
CA LYS A 285 28.75 -7.84 10.93
C LYS A 285 28.89 -6.33 11.17
N LEU A 286 29.19 -5.57 10.12
CA LEU A 286 29.28 -4.12 10.20
C LEU A 286 27.92 -3.47 10.51
N ALA A 287 26.83 -4.00 9.94
CA ALA A 287 25.49 -3.49 10.14
C ALA A 287 25.04 -3.64 11.59
N LEU A 288 25.26 -4.81 12.19
CA LEU A 288 24.98 -5.06 13.59
C LEU A 288 25.84 -4.17 14.51
N ARG A 289 27.13 -3.99 14.20
CA ARG A 289 28.00 -3.05 14.95
C ARG A 289 27.53 -1.61 14.86
N TYR A 290 27.14 -1.15 13.67
CA TYR A 290 26.58 0.20 13.49
C TYR A 290 25.26 0.36 14.24
N ALA A 291 24.39 -0.64 14.21
CA ALA A 291 23.11 -0.62 14.93
C ALA A 291 23.29 -0.61 16.46
N TRP A 292 24.34 -1.28 16.96
CA TRP A 292 24.67 -1.35 18.38
C TRP A 292 25.32 -0.07 18.92
N ASP A 293 26.33 0.46 18.23
CA ASP A 293 27.03 1.68 18.64
C ASP A 293 27.37 2.54 17.43
N PRO A 294 26.40 3.33 16.92
CA PRO A 294 26.63 4.17 15.75
C PRO A 294 27.67 5.26 16.02
N GLY A 295 27.87 5.66 17.29
CA GLY A 295 28.84 6.69 17.67
C GLY A 295 30.29 6.25 17.59
N ARG A 296 30.56 4.94 17.69
CA ARG A 296 31.90 4.35 17.54
C ARG A 296 32.16 3.71 16.19
N PHE A 297 31.16 3.63 15.33
CA PHE A 297 31.30 3.01 14.02
C PHE A 297 32.21 3.86 13.11
N ASP A 298 33.29 3.25 12.60
CA ASP A 298 34.23 3.90 11.68
C ASP A 298 34.01 3.41 10.24
N ALA A 299 33.38 4.25 9.42
CA ALA A 299 33.15 4.00 8.00
C ALA A 299 34.44 3.97 7.16
N ALA A 300 35.57 4.44 7.68
CA ALA A 300 36.89 4.38 7.06
C ALA A 300 37.79 3.33 7.72
N GLY A 301 37.26 2.53 8.64
CA GLY A 301 38.03 1.52 9.37
C GLY A 301 38.34 0.28 8.53
N SER A 302 39.22 -0.58 9.05
CA SER A 302 39.68 -1.79 8.36
C SER A 302 38.55 -2.75 7.97
N GLY A 303 37.47 -2.82 8.76
CA GLY A 303 36.29 -3.62 8.45
C GLY A 303 35.55 -3.09 7.22
N ALA A 304 35.43 -1.76 7.07
CA ALA A 304 34.83 -1.13 5.91
C ALA A 304 35.73 -1.30 4.66
N ASP A 305 37.05 -1.23 4.81
CA ASP A 305 37.99 -1.49 3.72
C ASP A 305 37.93 -2.94 3.23
N ALA A 306 37.80 -3.90 4.17
CA ALA A 306 37.56 -5.29 3.83
C ALA A 306 36.26 -5.47 3.06
N LEU A 307 35.18 -4.79 3.47
CA LEU A 307 33.91 -4.80 2.72
C LEU A 307 34.09 -4.24 1.30
N ARG A 308 34.73 -3.08 1.13
CA ARG A 308 34.99 -2.49 -0.20
C ARG A 308 35.77 -3.44 -1.10
N ALA A 309 36.80 -4.11 -0.55
CA ALA A 309 37.54 -5.13 -1.29
C ALA A 309 36.66 -6.31 -1.72
N LEU A 310 35.72 -6.75 -0.86
CA LEU A 310 34.77 -7.81 -1.18
C LEU A 310 33.75 -7.36 -2.24
N GLN A 311 33.22 -6.15 -2.13
CA GLN A 311 32.28 -5.56 -3.08
C GLN A 311 32.90 -5.40 -4.48
N ARG A 312 34.14 -4.91 -4.58
CA ARG A 312 34.83 -4.72 -5.87
C ARG A 312 34.94 -5.98 -6.73
N MET A 313 34.78 -7.16 -6.15
CA MET A 313 34.83 -8.42 -6.90
C MET A 313 33.53 -8.76 -7.64
N GLN A 314 32.40 -8.20 -7.21
CA GLN A 314 31.06 -8.62 -7.68
C GLN A 314 30.16 -7.44 -8.06
N TRP A 315 30.46 -6.23 -7.59
CA TRP A 315 29.61 -5.07 -7.80
C TRP A 315 29.36 -4.81 -9.30
N PRO A 316 28.12 -4.53 -9.72
CA PRO A 316 27.84 -4.25 -11.12
C PRO A 316 28.58 -3.01 -11.64
N ASP A 317 29.12 -3.07 -12.86
CA ASP A 317 29.82 -1.94 -13.50
C ASP A 317 28.95 -0.69 -13.62
N ALA A 318 27.64 -0.87 -13.88
CA ALA A 318 26.67 0.22 -13.96
C ALA A 318 26.35 0.85 -12.59
N GLY A 319 26.76 0.21 -11.49
CA GLY A 319 26.38 0.56 -10.13
C GLY A 319 24.97 0.09 -9.74
N ILE A 320 24.58 0.42 -8.51
CA ILE A 320 23.25 0.12 -7.97
C ILE A 320 22.49 1.43 -7.78
N ALA A 321 21.32 1.53 -8.41
CA ALA A 321 20.49 2.73 -8.33
C ALA A 321 19.72 2.80 -6.99
N VAL A 322 19.78 3.97 -6.34
CA VAL A 322 18.81 4.38 -5.32
C VAL A 322 17.61 4.98 -6.05
N PRO A 323 16.41 4.40 -5.95
CA PRO A 323 15.26 4.90 -6.69
C PRO A 323 14.86 6.30 -6.22
N GLU A 324 14.30 7.07 -7.15
CA GLU A 324 13.70 8.37 -6.84
C GLU A 324 12.29 8.17 -6.28
N SER A 325 12.17 8.20 -4.95
CA SER A 325 10.89 8.21 -4.22
C SER A 325 10.21 9.58 -4.30
N ASP A 326 10.96 10.65 -4.53
CA ASP A 326 10.46 12.01 -4.39
C ASP A 326 9.70 12.45 -5.65
N LEU A 327 8.53 13.04 -5.44
CA LEU A 327 7.78 13.75 -6.46
C LEU A 327 8.00 15.25 -6.26
N ARG A 328 8.27 15.98 -7.35
CA ARG A 328 8.37 17.44 -7.27
C ARG A 328 7.09 18.03 -6.70
N ASN A 329 7.21 18.92 -5.73
CA ASN A 329 6.09 19.63 -5.12
C ASN A 329 5.21 20.31 -6.19
N ARG A 330 3.89 20.22 -6.03
CA ARG A 330 2.89 20.87 -6.88
C ARG A 330 1.97 21.71 -6.01
N ASP A 331 1.65 22.92 -6.45
CA ASP A 331 0.53 23.67 -5.89
C ASP A 331 -0.74 23.34 -6.70
N PRO A 332 -1.69 22.57 -6.15
CA PRO A 332 -2.89 22.17 -6.89
C PRO A 332 -3.86 23.33 -7.12
N LEU A 333 -3.70 24.45 -6.40
CA LEU A 333 -4.56 25.63 -6.52
C LEU A 333 -4.03 26.66 -7.53
N VAL A 334 -2.79 26.50 -8.02
CA VAL A 334 -2.13 27.50 -8.88
C VAL A 334 -2.92 27.82 -10.15
N THR A 335 -3.59 26.83 -10.74
CA THR A 335 -4.40 27.00 -11.97
C THR A 335 -5.71 27.72 -11.71
N GLN A 336 -6.16 27.78 -10.47
CA GLN A 336 -7.37 28.48 -10.04
C GLN A 336 -7.09 29.95 -9.66
N ARG A 337 -5.82 30.35 -9.56
CA ARG A 337 -5.42 31.70 -9.16
C ARG A 337 -5.53 32.72 -10.30
N GLY A 338 -5.88 33.96 -9.94
CA GLY A 338 -5.93 35.11 -10.85
C GLY A 338 -7.18 35.20 -11.73
N TRP A 339 -7.32 36.31 -12.46
CA TRP A 339 -8.52 36.60 -13.26
C TRP A 339 -8.80 35.56 -14.36
N ARG A 340 -7.76 34.94 -14.93
CA ARG A 340 -7.89 33.85 -15.92
C ARG A 340 -8.31 32.53 -15.28
N GLY A 341 -7.77 32.20 -14.12
CA GLY A 341 -8.19 31.03 -13.35
C GLY A 341 -9.68 31.12 -12.97
N PHE A 342 -10.10 32.29 -12.50
CA PHE A 342 -11.51 32.58 -12.24
C PHE A 342 -12.40 32.41 -13.49
N LEU A 343 -12.02 32.97 -14.65
CA LEU A 343 -12.77 32.76 -15.89
C LEU A 343 -12.76 31.27 -16.30
N HIS A 344 -11.64 30.57 -16.16
CA HIS A 344 -11.56 29.14 -16.48
C HIS A 344 -12.50 28.31 -15.60
N THR A 345 -12.58 28.58 -14.29
CA THR A 345 -13.51 27.90 -13.38
C THR A 345 -14.98 28.11 -13.72
N LEU A 346 -15.34 29.21 -14.40
CA LEU A 346 -16.71 29.50 -14.84
C LEU A 346 -17.10 28.78 -16.13
N PHE A 347 -16.14 28.44 -17.00
CA PHE A 347 -16.42 27.90 -18.35
C PHE A 347 -15.89 26.47 -18.59
N ALA A 348 -14.99 25.98 -17.74
CA ALA A 348 -14.46 24.62 -17.75
C ALA A 348 -14.48 24.09 -16.31
N PRO A 349 -15.65 23.60 -15.83
CA PRO A 349 -15.78 23.08 -14.48
C PRO A 349 -14.81 21.91 -14.28
N ALA A 350 -14.20 21.86 -13.09
CA ALA A 350 -13.39 20.72 -12.69
C ALA A 350 -14.23 19.43 -12.79
N PRO A 351 -13.63 18.29 -13.15
CA PRO A 351 -14.33 17.02 -13.12
C PRO A 351 -14.97 16.82 -11.74
N ILE A 352 -16.28 16.59 -11.71
CA ILE A 352 -17.04 16.37 -10.48
C ILE A 352 -16.70 14.96 -9.98
N PRO A 353 -16.12 14.80 -8.78
CA PRO A 353 -15.83 13.48 -8.22
C PRO A 353 -17.10 12.65 -8.07
N GLY A 354 -17.01 11.34 -8.32
CA GLY A 354 -18.16 10.42 -8.27
C GLY A 354 -19.17 10.54 -9.43
N ALA A 355 -19.14 11.61 -10.24
CA ALA A 355 -20.08 11.81 -11.37
C ALA A 355 -19.63 11.16 -12.70
N GLY A 356 -18.76 10.15 -12.64
CA GLY A 356 -18.21 9.46 -13.82
C GLY A 356 -17.01 10.14 -14.48
N ALA A 357 -16.36 11.09 -13.80
CA ALA A 357 -15.10 11.66 -14.26
C ALA A 357 -13.91 10.82 -13.74
N GLY A 358 -13.04 10.36 -14.65
CA GLY A 358 -11.83 9.60 -14.33
C GLY A 358 -12.05 8.14 -13.92
N ALA A 359 -10.95 7.46 -13.58
CA ALA A 359 -10.97 6.06 -13.17
C ALA A 359 -11.78 5.87 -11.89
N ARG A 360 -12.66 4.86 -11.88
CA ARG A 360 -13.47 4.48 -10.70
C ARG A 360 -12.72 3.55 -9.75
N ASN A 361 -11.78 2.79 -10.30
CA ASN A 361 -10.89 1.86 -9.61
C ASN A 361 -9.57 1.79 -10.39
N ASN A 362 -8.61 1.04 -9.88
CA ASN A 362 -7.28 0.90 -10.51
C ASN A 362 -7.23 0.05 -11.79
N ASP A 363 -8.36 -0.51 -12.24
CA ASP A 363 -8.47 -1.24 -13.50
C ASP A 363 -8.87 -0.34 -14.68
N ASP A 364 -9.52 0.80 -14.42
CA ASP A 364 -10.03 1.75 -15.43
C ASP A 364 -8.94 2.73 -15.94
N LEU A 365 -7.89 2.16 -16.53
CA LEU A 365 -6.75 2.91 -17.06
C LEU A 365 -7.13 3.86 -18.20
N GLU A 366 -8.13 3.50 -19.01
CA GLU A 366 -8.61 4.36 -20.08
C GLU A 366 -9.28 5.63 -19.55
N ALA A 367 -10.10 5.54 -18.52
CA ALA A 367 -10.68 6.72 -17.91
C ALA A 367 -9.62 7.58 -17.21
N PHE A 368 -8.59 6.96 -16.64
CA PHE A 368 -7.43 7.70 -16.12
C PHE A 368 -6.72 8.50 -17.23
N ASP A 369 -6.40 7.88 -18.36
CA ASP A 369 -5.67 8.53 -19.46
C ASP A 369 -6.46 9.64 -20.16
N LYS A 370 -7.79 9.64 -20.03
CA LYS A 370 -8.68 10.72 -20.50
C LYS A 370 -8.63 11.97 -19.59
N LEU A 371 -8.13 11.86 -18.37
CA LEU A 371 -7.99 13.01 -17.47
C LEU A 371 -6.92 13.98 -17.98
N PRO A 372 -7.03 15.28 -17.66
CA PRO A 372 -5.95 16.23 -17.91
C PRO A 372 -4.62 15.72 -17.33
N ARG A 373 -3.63 15.59 -18.21
CA ARG A 373 -2.28 15.16 -17.82
C ARG A 373 -1.54 16.28 -17.11
N LEU A 374 -0.66 15.91 -16.20
CA LEU A 374 0.19 16.88 -15.54
C LEU A 374 1.33 17.27 -16.50
N PRO A 375 1.97 18.45 -16.28
CA PRO A 375 3.27 18.71 -16.89
C PRO A 375 4.23 17.56 -16.56
N ALA A 376 5.06 17.14 -17.51
CA ALA A 376 5.95 15.99 -17.33
C ALA A 376 6.85 16.12 -16.10
N THR A 377 7.22 17.35 -15.75
CA THR A 377 8.02 17.68 -14.54
C THR A 377 7.30 17.37 -13.23
N LEU A 378 5.97 17.31 -13.22
CA LEU A 378 5.11 17.04 -12.06
C LEU A 378 4.37 15.70 -12.17
N ASP A 379 4.47 15.01 -13.31
CA ASP A 379 3.74 13.78 -13.56
C ASP A 379 4.53 12.56 -13.03
N PRO A 380 3.96 11.74 -12.12
CA PRO A 380 4.64 10.54 -11.61
C PRO A 380 4.92 9.48 -12.67
N LEU A 381 4.24 9.53 -13.82
CA LEU A 381 4.45 8.58 -14.93
C LEU A 381 5.71 8.88 -15.75
N THR A 382 6.23 10.11 -15.63
CA THR A 382 7.46 10.51 -16.31
C THR A 382 8.65 9.75 -15.72
N PRO A 383 9.49 9.09 -16.53
CA PRO A 383 10.70 8.43 -16.04
C PRO A 383 11.56 9.36 -15.20
N ARG A 384 11.91 8.94 -13.99
CA ARG A 384 12.76 9.68 -13.06
C ARG A 384 14.15 9.06 -13.02
N PRO A 385 15.23 9.86 -13.15
CA PRO A 385 16.58 9.34 -12.94
C PRO A 385 16.71 8.88 -11.47
N PRO A 386 17.62 7.94 -11.17
CA PRO A 386 17.92 7.56 -9.79
C PRO A 386 18.36 8.76 -8.95
N LYS A 387 17.97 8.76 -7.67
CA LYS A 387 18.38 9.76 -6.66
C LYS A 387 19.89 9.75 -6.45
N ARG A 388 20.49 8.56 -6.50
CA ARG A 388 21.94 8.32 -6.43
C ARG A 388 22.30 7.01 -7.12
N TRP A 389 23.52 6.93 -7.65
CA TRP A 389 24.16 5.68 -8.06
C TRP A 389 25.20 5.29 -7.02
N LEU A 390 25.14 4.04 -6.55
CA LEU A 390 26.08 3.47 -5.59
C LEU A 390 27.12 2.60 -6.31
N GLY A 391 28.39 2.79 -5.94
CA GLY A 391 29.53 2.03 -6.41
C GLY A 391 30.10 1.09 -5.34
N ALA A 392 31.07 0.26 -5.71
CA ALA A 392 31.70 -0.70 -4.81
C ALA A 392 32.43 -0.09 -3.61
N GLU A 393 32.69 1.22 -3.62
CA GLU A 393 33.33 1.95 -2.51
C GLU A 393 32.32 2.41 -1.45
N ASP A 394 31.03 2.45 -1.82
CA ASP A 394 29.94 2.82 -0.94
C ASP A 394 29.61 1.65 0.01
N ILE A 395 29.48 1.94 1.30
CA ILE A 395 29.13 0.95 2.32
C ILE A 395 27.66 1.05 2.71
N ASP A 396 26.82 1.69 1.90
CA ASP A 396 25.43 2.00 2.24
C ASP A 396 24.58 0.74 2.53
N GLY A 397 25.01 -0.44 2.04
CA GLY A 397 24.42 -1.74 2.41
C GLY A 397 24.52 -2.04 3.91
N VAL A 398 25.55 -1.55 4.60
CA VAL A 398 25.71 -1.63 6.06
C VAL A 398 24.56 -0.90 6.74
N TYR A 399 24.28 0.33 6.34
CA TYR A 399 23.22 1.15 6.93
C TYR A 399 21.83 0.61 6.59
N GLY A 400 21.66 0.11 5.36
CA GLY A 400 20.42 -0.53 4.91
C GLY A 400 20.07 -1.77 5.72
N ILE A 401 21.02 -2.71 5.87
CA ILE A 401 20.81 -3.91 6.69
C ILE A 401 20.61 -3.55 8.16
N ALA A 402 21.35 -2.57 8.68
CA ALA A 402 21.18 -2.11 10.06
C ALA A 402 19.78 -1.56 10.33
N ALA A 403 19.22 -0.79 9.38
CA ALA A 403 17.89 -0.19 9.50
C ALA A 403 16.73 -1.22 9.52
N LEU A 404 16.98 -2.44 9.05
CA LEU A 404 16.00 -3.54 9.12
C LEU A 404 15.90 -4.14 10.52
N PHE A 405 16.92 -4.00 11.36
CA PHE A 405 16.88 -4.42 12.75
C PHE A 405 16.24 -3.34 13.64
N SER A 406 15.39 -3.75 14.55
CA SER A 406 14.84 -2.88 15.59
C SER A 406 15.85 -2.67 16.72
N THR A 407 15.63 -1.62 17.52
CA THR A 407 16.45 -1.40 18.73
C THR A 407 16.36 -2.59 19.69
N ASP A 408 15.18 -3.20 19.81
CA ASP A 408 14.96 -4.38 20.64
C ASP A 408 15.65 -5.65 20.13
N ASP A 409 15.88 -5.77 18.82
CA ASP A 409 16.68 -6.86 18.26
C ASP A 409 18.13 -6.77 18.71
N VAL A 410 18.71 -5.57 18.58
CA VAL A 410 20.09 -5.29 19.00
C VAL A 410 20.25 -5.53 20.50
N ALA A 411 19.32 -5.01 21.32
CA ALA A 411 19.31 -5.24 22.75
C ALA A 411 19.13 -6.73 23.10
N THR A 412 18.39 -7.50 22.29
CA THR A 412 18.22 -8.94 22.49
C THR A 412 19.50 -9.71 22.16
N LEU A 413 20.19 -9.35 21.08
CA LEU A 413 21.50 -9.93 20.73
C LEU A 413 22.53 -9.63 21.80
N GLU A 414 22.60 -8.38 22.28
CA GLU A 414 23.52 -7.96 23.34
C GLU A 414 23.30 -8.75 24.63
N ARG A 415 22.04 -8.86 25.09
CA ARG A 415 21.70 -9.64 26.28
C ARG A 415 22.10 -11.11 26.13
N ARG A 416 21.73 -11.77 25.02
CA ARG A 416 22.08 -13.18 24.76
C ARG A 416 23.59 -13.41 24.72
N ALA A 417 24.35 -12.42 24.26
CA ALA A 417 25.80 -12.41 24.25
C ALA A 417 26.45 -12.10 25.62
N GLY A 418 25.65 -11.93 26.69
CA GLY A 418 26.17 -11.58 28.01
C GLY A 418 26.76 -10.16 28.07
N HIS A 419 26.27 -9.25 27.23
CA HIS A 419 26.79 -7.90 27.03
C HIS A 419 28.25 -7.84 26.52
N ASP A 420 28.75 -8.92 25.91
CA ASP A 420 30.01 -8.94 25.17
C ASP A 420 29.74 -9.02 23.67
N TRP A 421 29.82 -7.88 22.99
CA TRP A 421 29.54 -7.82 21.55
C TRP A 421 30.51 -8.65 20.69
N ALA A 422 31.71 -8.98 21.21
CA ALA A 422 32.62 -9.89 20.51
C ALA A 422 32.00 -11.29 20.32
N VAL A 423 31.08 -11.69 21.20
CA VAL A 423 30.32 -12.95 21.08
C VAL A 423 29.29 -12.86 19.94
N VAL A 424 28.65 -11.70 19.73
CA VAL A 424 27.77 -11.48 18.57
C VAL A 424 28.57 -11.52 17.26
N ASP A 425 29.74 -10.87 17.23
CA ASP A 425 30.66 -10.94 16.09
C ASP A 425 31.07 -12.37 15.77
N ALA A 426 31.41 -13.18 16.80
CA ALA A 426 31.76 -14.58 16.63
C ALA A 426 30.57 -15.43 16.16
N ALA A 427 29.35 -15.13 16.62
CA ALA A 427 28.14 -15.80 16.15
C ALA A 427 27.88 -15.51 14.67
N VAL A 428 28.06 -14.26 14.22
CA VAL A 428 28.00 -13.89 12.80
C VAL A 428 29.07 -14.62 12.00
N ASP A 429 30.30 -14.73 12.51
CA ASP A 429 31.38 -15.46 11.85
C ASP A 429 31.09 -16.97 11.73
N ALA A 430 30.38 -17.54 12.70
CA ALA A 430 30.02 -18.96 12.76
C ALA A 430 28.75 -19.33 11.97
N LEU A 431 27.97 -18.35 11.47
CA LEU A 431 26.75 -18.64 10.71
C LEU A 431 27.06 -19.54 9.50
N PRO A 432 26.29 -20.61 9.25
CA PRO A 432 26.46 -21.41 8.04
C PRO A 432 26.24 -20.58 6.77
N ASP A 433 27.02 -20.85 5.73
CA ASP A 433 26.95 -20.10 4.46
C ASP A 433 25.55 -20.12 3.81
N VAL A 434 24.73 -21.14 4.07
CA VAL A 434 23.34 -21.20 3.58
C VAL A 434 22.49 -20.01 4.08
N GLN A 435 22.76 -19.50 5.28
CA GLN A 435 22.07 -18.33 5.84
C GLN A 435 22.49 -17.02 5.19
N LEU A 436 23.61 -17.03 4.46
CA LEU A 436 24.18 -15.90 3.72
C LEU A 436 24.22 -16.19 2.22
N SER A 437 23.45 -17.16 1.76
CA SER A 437 23.30 -17.47 0.34
C SER A 437 22.60 -16.31 -0.38
N ALA A 438 22.67 -16.30 -1.70
CA ALA A 438 21.97 -15.31 -2.51
C ALA A 438 20.46 -15.55 -2.46
N GLN A 439 19.82 -14.95 -1.45
CA GLN A 439 18.38 -14.96 -1.19
C GLN A 439 18.01 -13.58 -0.62
N PRO A 440 16.73 -13.16 -0.69
CA PRO A 440 16.30 -11.93 -0.06
C PRO A 440 16.71 -11.89 1.41
N PHE A 441 17.26 -10.77 1.85
CA PHE A 441 17.60 -10.59 3.25
C PHE A 441 16.31 -10.48 4.08
N SER A 442 16.17 -11.36 5.07
CA SER A 442 15.10 -11.31 6.06
C SER A 442 15.72 -11.08 7.44
N ARG A 443 15.33 -9.96 8.07
CA ARG A 443 15.62 -9.63 9.46
C ARG A 443 15.21 -10.77 10.37
N VAL A 444 14.01 -11.31 10.23
CA VAL A 444 13.47 -12.36 11.11
C VAL A 444 14.25 -13.65 10.99
N ARG A 445 14.49 -14.15 9.77
CA ARG A 445 15.29 -15.37 9.58
C ARG A 445 16.70 -15.19 10.12
N MET A 446 17.29 -14.00 9.94
CA MET A 446 18.62 -13.69 10.47
C MET A 446 18.63 -13.63 12.01
N MET A 447 17.64 -12.99 12.63
CA MET A 447 17.50 -12.97 14.09
C MET A 447 17.31 -14.37 14.67
N GLN A 448 16.54 -15.23 14.02
CA GLN A 448 16.37 -16.63 14.42
C GLN A 448 17.67 -17.42 14.29
N ALA A 449 18.43 -17.23 13.20
CA ALA A 449 19.72 -17.88 13.00
C ALA A 449 20.77 -17.43 14.04
N LEU A 450 20.84 -16.13 14.33
CA LEU A 450 21.72 -15.58 15.36
C LEU A 450 21.32 -16.03 16.77
N ALA A 451 20.03 -16.05 17.08
CA ALA A 451 19.51 -16.53 18.36
C ALA A 451 19.91 -18.00 18.62
N ALA A 452 19.92 -18.83 17.57
CA ALA A 452 20.35 -20.23 17.64
C ALA A 452 21.89 -20.39 17.75
N ALA A 453 22.66 -19.43 17.24
CA ALA A 453 24.12 -19.41 17.33
C ALA A 453 24.66 -18.84 18.65
N LEU A 454 23.84 -18.09 19.39
CA LEU A 454 24.18 -17.49 20.68
C LEU A 454 23.75 -18.39 21.85
N PRO A 455 24.39 -18.26 23.03
CA PRO A 455 23.97 -18.98 24.23
C PRO A 455 22.50 -18.71 24.57
N ALA A 456 21.73 -19.76 24.83
CA ALA A 456 20.36 -19.61 25.33
C ALA A 456 20.39 -19.07 26.77
N GLN A 457 19.62 -18.02 27.04
CA GLN A 457 19.41 -17.51 28.40
C GLN A 457 18.05 -17.92 29.00
N ASP A 458 17.11 -18.38 28.16
CA ASP A 458 15.76 -18.82 28.51
C ASP A 458 15.42 -20.14 27.78
N ASP A 459 14.30 -20.79 28.13
CA ASP A 459 13.85 -22.09 27.57
C ASP A 459 13.52 -22.06 26.05
N ALA A 460 13.39 -20.88 25.43
CA ALA A 460 13.14 -20.72 24.00
C ALA A 460 14.44 -20.43 23.21
N SER A 461 14.95 -21.44 22.51
CA SER A 461 16.17 -21.32 21.69
C SER A 461 15.98 -20.39 20.47
N THR A 462 14.78 -20.38 19.87
CA THR A 462 14.47 -19.60 18.66
C THR A 462 13.19 -18.79 18.87
N PRO A 463 13.22 -17.44 18.69
CA PRO A 463 12.03 -16.62 18.82
C PRO A 463 11.06 -16.86 17.65
N GLY A 464 9.77 -16.95 17.96
CA GLY A 464 8.69 -16.98 16.99
C GLY A 464 8.51 -15.63 16.27
N TYR A 465 7.74 -15.66 15.20
CA TYR A 465 7.32 -14.45 14.49
C TYR A 465 6.01 -14.72 13.76
N CYS A 466 5.12 -13.74 13.81
CA CYS A 466 3.77 -13.82 13.27
C CYS A 466 3.72 -13.95 11.74
N CYS A 467 4.76 -13.42 11.08
CA CYS A 467 4.59 -12.87 9.75
C CYS A 467 5.61 -13.42 8.72
N LEU A 468 5.89 -14.73 8.85
CA LEU A 468 6.62 -15.53 7.85
C LEU A 468 5.87 -16.81 7.47
N ASP A 469 5.04 -17.36 8.35
CA ASP A 469 4.26 -18.57 8.08
C ASP A 469 2.96 -18.20 7.34
N VAL A 470 2.74 -18.86 6.21
CA VAL A 470 1.58 -18.68 5.35
C VAL A 470 0.70 -19.93 5.29
N SER A 471 1.01 -20.97 6.08
CA SER A 471 0.32 -22.26 6.02
C SER A 471 -1.18 -22.17 6.36
N ALA A 472 -1.57 -21.20 7.18
CA ALA A 472 -2.96 -20.92 7.54
C ALA A 472 -3.65 -19.90 6.61
N MET A 473 -2.99 -19.48 5.53
CA MET A 473 -3.49 -18.42 4.66
C MET A 473 -4.15 -18.96 3.40
N SER A 474 -5.14 -18.22 2.89
CA SER A 474 -5.71 -18.50 1.58
C SER A 474 -4.69 -18.21 0.47
N PRO A 475 -4.90 -18.77 -0.74
CA PRO A 475 -4.20 -18.32 -1.94
C PRO A 475 -4.34 -16.80 -2.14
N PRO A 476 -3.32 -16.11 -2.67
CA PRO A 476 -3.43 -14.70 -3.02
C PRO A 476 -4.25 -14.57 -4.31
N VAL A 477 -5.01 -13.49 -4.43
CA VAL A 477 -5.94 -13.25 -5.54
C VAL A 477 -5.41 -12.13 -6.42
N ALA A 478 -5.33 -12.31 -7.73
CA ALA A 478 -4.94 -11.24 -8.64
C ALA A 478 -6.11 -10.30 -8.93
N ALA A 479 -5.85 -9.00 -9.10
CA ALA A 479 -6.89 -8.02 -9.44
C ALA A 479 -7.58 -8.31 -10.79
N THR A 480 -6.88 -8.99 -11.68
CA THR A 480 -7.40 -9.42 -12.99
C THR A 480 -8.40 -10.57 -12.90
N GLU A 481 -8.53 -11.22 -11.74
CA GLU A 481 -9.53 -12.27 -11.56
C GLU A 481 -10.94 -11.67 -11.59
N PRO A 482 -11.82 -12.18 -12.47
CA PRO A 482 -13.17 -11.67 -12.59
C PRO A 482 -13.95 -11.87 -11.28
N PRO A 483 -14.90 -10.98 -10.96
CA PRO A 483 -15.85 -11.23 -9.89
C PRO A 483 -16.58 -12.56 -10.10
N LEU A 484 -16.95 -13.23 -9.01
CA LEU A 484 -17.77 -14.45 -9.10
C LEU A 484 -19.14 -14.09 -9.68
N GLU A 485 -19.48 -14.69 -10.81
CA GLU A 485 -20.82 -14.65 -11.36
C GLU A 485 -21.61 -15.86 -10.85
N LEU A 486 -22.70 -15.59 -10.14
CA LEU A 486 -23.69 -16.60 -9.76
C LEU A 486 -24.86 -16.60 -10.74
N ALA A 487 -25.45 -17.77 -10.97
CA ALA A 487 -26.72 -17.84 -11.69
C ALA A 487 -27.80 -16.97 -10.99
N ALA A 488 -28.73 -16.40 -11.77
CA ALA A 488 -29.77 -15.51 -11.23
C ALA A 488 -30.68 -16.21 -10.20
N ASP A 489 -30.87 -17.52 -10.34
CA ASP A 489 -31.61 -18.41 -9.46
C ASP A 489 -30.72 -19.23 -8.53
N SER A 490 -29.43 -18.89 -8.43
CA SER A 490 -28.49 -19.60 -7.57
C SER A 490 -28.95 -19.56 -6.11
N PRO A 491 -28.97 -20.72 -5.42
CA PRO A 491 -29.26 -20.75 -3.99
C PRO A 491 -28.17 -20.06 -3.14
N LEU A 492 -27.03 -19.73 -3.74
CA LEU A 492 -25.94 -19.01 -3.08
C LEU A 492 -26.13 -17.49 -3.07
N GLN A 493 -27.11 -16.95 -3.80
CA GLN A 493 -27.37 -15.50 -3.85
C GLN A 493 -27.42 -14.83 -2.47
N PRO A 494 -28.12 -15.37 -1.44
CA PRO A 494 -28.12 -14.76 -0.11
C PRO A 494 -26.73 -14.66 0.53
N PHE A 495 -25.83 -15.61 0.27
CA PHE A 495 -24.48 -15.58 0.84
C PHE A 495 -23.64 -14.43 0.29
N THR A 496 -23.89 -14.00 -0.96
CA THR A 496 -23.23 -12.81 -1.52
C THR A 496 -23.54 -11.55 -0.73
N GLN A 497 -24.77 -11.45 -0.22
CA GLN A 497 -25.25 -10.26 0.47
C GLN A 497 -24.82 -10.23 1.95
N TYR A 498 -24.74 -11.39 2.59
CA TYR A 498 -24.54 -11.47 4.04
C TYR A 498 -23.17 -12.01 4.47
N CYS A 499 -22.47 -12.75 3.60
CA CYS A 499 -21.25 -13.48 3.97
C CYS A 499 -20.01 -13.06 3.17
N PHE A 500 -20.15 -12.70 1.89
CA PHE A 500 -18.98 -12.49 1.00
C PHE A 500 -18.03 -11.42 1.52
N ALA A 501 -18.55 -10.31 2.07
CA ALA A 501 -17.74 -9.20 2.55
C ALA A 501 -16.73 -9.58 3.64
N CYS A 502 -16.90 -10.72 4.31
CA CYS A 502 -15.97 -11.22 5.33
C CYS A 502 -15.30 -12.54 4.93
N HIS A 503 -15.90 -13.32 4.03
CA HIS A 503 -15.49 -14.71 3.78
C HIS A 503 -14.99 -14.98 2.36
N ARG A 504 -15.07 -14.01 1.43
CA ARG A 504 -14.55 -14.16 0.07
C ARG A 504 -13.25 -13.37 -0.08
N GLY A 505 -12.19 -14.07 -0.48
CA GLY A 505 -10.85 -13.47 -0.58
C GLY A 505 -10.26 -13.10 0.78
N ASN A 506 -10.72 -13.75 1.85
CA ASN A 506 -10.17 -13.52 3.19
C ASN A 506 -8.79 -14.20 3.29
N PRO A 507 -7.73 -13.49 3.68
CA PRO A 507 -6.39 -14.07 3.76
C PRO A 507 -6.27 -15.19 4.80
N ASN A 508 -7.18 -15.31 5.76
CA ASN A 508 -7.26 -16.46 6.66
C ASN A 508 -8.03 -17.62 5.99
N ALA A 509 -7.35 -18.74 5.72
CA ALA A 509 -7.94 -19.88 5.03
C ALA A 509 -9.17 -20.45 5.73
N LYS A 510 -9.22 -20.41 7.08
CA LYS A 510 -10.37 -20.93 7.85
C LYS A 510 -11.66 -20.15 7.56
N LEU A 511 -11.54 -18.89 7.13
CA LEU A 511 -12.65 -17.98 6.87
C LEU A 511 -12.93 -17.79 5.39
N ASN A 512 -12.05 -18.25 4.49
CA ASN A 512 -12.19 -18.09 3.04
C ASN A 512 -13.12 -19.13 2.37
N PHE A 513 -14.16 -19.60 3.05
CA PHE A 513 -15.06 -20.62 2.50
C PHE A 513 -16.01 -20.08 1.40
N MET A 514 -15.99 -18.76 1.15
CA MET A 514 -16.65 -18.14 -0.01
C MET A 514 -15.67 -17.86 -1.17
N GLY A 515 -14.42 -18.31 -1.05
CA GLY A 515 -13.42 -18.30 -2.11
C GLY A 515 -13.70 -19.38 -3.17
N GLY A 516 -13.11 -19.21 -4.35
CA GLY A 516 -13.26 -20.11 -5.49
C GLY A 516 -13.47 -19.36 -6.80
N ASP A 517 -13.04 -20.00 -7.88
CA ASP A 517 -13.04 -19.46 -9.24
C ASP A 517 -14.46 -19.45 -9.85
N ASP A 518 -15.33 -20.35 -9.40
CA ASP A 518 -16.70 -20.51 -9.90
C ASP A 518 -17.71 -20.88 -8.80
N GLU A 519 -18.99 -20.87 -9.17
CA GLU A 519 -20.11 -21.17 -8.26
C GLU A 519 -20.00 -22.58 -7.67
N ALA A 520 -19.51 -23.56 -8.43
CA ALA A 520 -19.39 -24.95 -7.98
C ALA A 520 -18.30 -25.09 -6.91
N ALA A 521 -17.16 -24.43 -7.08
CA ALA A 521 -16.08 -24.39 -6.09
C ALA A 521 -16.55 -23.72 -4.79
N VAL A 522 -17.26 -22.59 -4.89
CA VAL A 522 -17.83 -21.90 -3.71
C VAL A 522 -18.85 -22.79 -3.01
N LYS A 523 -19.74 -23.46 -3.76
CA LYS A 523 -20.71 -24.40 -3.20
C LYS A 523 -20.02 -25.55 -2.45
N ALA A 524 -19.00 -26.15 -3.05
CA ALA A 524 -18.24 -27.23 -2.41
C ALA A 524 -17.56 -26.76 -1.11
N ASN A 525 -17.02 -25.54 -1.08
CA ASN A 525 -16.41 -24.95 0.12
C ASN A 525 -17.45 -24.70 1.24
N ILE A 526 -18.65 -24.21 0.88
CA ILE A 526 -19.78 -24.04 1.81
C ILE A 526 -20.22 -25.39 2.37
N GLU A 527 -20.40 -26.40 1.51
CA GLU A 527 -20.82 -27.75 1.91
C GLU A 527 -19.79 -28.42 2.84
N ALA A 528 -18.50 -28.15 2.64
CA ALA A 528 -17.43 -28.66 3.50
C ALA A 528 -17.39 -28.01 4.89
N LYS A 529 -18.13 -26.91 5.12
CA LYS A 529 -18.07 -26.10 6.34
C LYS A 529 -19.34 -26.23 7.19
N SER A 530 -19.48 -27.37 7.87
CA SER A 530 -20.63 -27.69 8.72
C SER A 530 -20.97 -26.62 9.77
N GLU A 531 -19.98 -25.85 10.25
CA GLU A 531 -20.16 -24.80 11.25
C GLU A 531 -21.08 -23.66 10.76
N ILE A 532 -21.23 -23.48 9.44
CA ILE A 532 -22.15 -22.50 8.86
C ILE A 532 -23.59 -22.79 9.31
N ARG A 533 -23.99 -24.07 9.45
CA ARG A 533 -25.36 -24.41 9.89
C ARG A 533 -25.67 -23.86 11.28
N ASP A 534 -24.75 -24.01 12.21
CA ASP A 534 -24.89 -23.51 13.58
C ASP A 534 -24.84 -21.97 13.61
N ALA A 535 -23.97 -21.36 12.80
CA ALA A 535 -23.86 -19.91 12.71
C ALA A 535 -25.12 -19.23 12.15
N LEU A 536 -25.91 -19.94 11.33
CA LEU A 536 -27.16 -19.47 10.76
C LEU A 536 -28.41 -19.89 11.57
N ASP A 537 -28.27 -20.68 12.64
CA ASP A 537 -29.40 -21.15 13.46
C ASP A 537 -29.83 -20.11 14.51
N TRP A 538 -30.30 -18.97 14.02
CA TRP A 538 -30.67 -17.82 14.86
C TRP A 538 -31.82 -18.14 15.81
N GLU A 539 -32.82 -18.92 15.36
CA GLU A 539 -33.95 -19.34 16.19
C GLU A 539 -33.48 -20.08 17.44
N ARG A 540 -32.53 -20.99 17.29
CA ARG A 540 -32.01 -21.81 18.38
C ARG A 540 -31.07 -21.04 19.32
N TYR A 541 -30.23 -20.15 18.80
CA TYR A 541 -29.09 -19.62 19.56
C TYR A 541 -29.13 -18.13 19.91
N ARG A 542 -30.07 -17.33 19.39
CA ARG A 542 -30.07 -15.86 19.61
C ARG A 542 -30.14 -15.43 21.07
N ASN A 543 -30.75 -16.23 21.94
CA ASN A 543 -30.90 -15.96 23.37
C ASN A 543 -30.11 -16.94 24.25
N THR A 544 -29.04 -17.51 23.72
CA THR A 544 -28.18 -18.46 24.45
C THR A 544 -26.75 -17.94 24.55
N ASP A 545 -25.91 -18.67 25.27
CA ASP A 545 -24.46 -18.48 25.34
C ASP A 545 -23.76 -18.57 23.97
N LYS A 546 -24.42 -19.14 22.95
CA LYS A 546 -23.92 -19.24 21.58
C LYS A 546 -24.31 -18.05 20.69
N ALA A 547 -25.03 -17.06 21.19
CA ALA A 547 -25.46 -15.90 20.39
C ALA A 547 -24.28 -15.18 19.69
N ALA A 548 -23.13 -15.10 20.35
CA ALA A 548 -21.91 -14.50 19.81
C ALA A 548 -21.30 -15.27 18.62
N LYS A 549 -21.74 -16.51 18.36
CA LYS A 549 -21.30 -17.34 17.23
C LYS A 549 -22.22 -17.21 16.01
N LEU A 550 -23.34 -16.50 16.16
CA LEU A 550 -24.26 -16.27 15.06
C LEU A 550 -23.63 -15.33 14.02
N MET A 551 -23.88 -15.64 12.76
CA MET A 551 -23.41 -14.85 11.63
C MET A 551 -24.58 -14.29 10.83
N PRO A 552 -24.44 -13.08 10.25
CA PRO A 552 -23.31 -12.16 10.44
C PRO A 552 -23.21 -11.61 11.88
N PRO A 553 -22.03 -11.11 12.32
CA PRO A 553 -21.83 -10.60 13.67
C PRO A 553 -22.82 -9.46 14.00
N ALA A 554 -23.30 -9.39 15.24
CA ALA A 554 -24.37 -8.46 15.64
C ALA A 554 -24.05 -6.97 15.41
N ASP A 555 -22.77 -6.62 15.40
CA ASP A 555 -22.24 -5.29 15.15
C ASP A 555 -21.97 -5.00 13.66
N SER A 556 -22.22 -5.95 12.76
CA SER A 556 -21.99 -5.78 11.32
C SER A 556 -23.20 -5.18 10.58
N PRO A 557 -22.99 -4.37 9.52
CA PRO A 557 -24.07 -3.90 8.64
C PRO A 557 -24.86 -5.06 8.00
N GLN A 558 -24.19 -6.17 7.69
CA GLN A 558 -24.77 -7.37 7.10
C GLN A 558 -25.80 -8.02 8.05
N HIS A 559 -25.57 -7.97 9.37
CA HIS A 559 -26.52 -8.46 10.36
C HIS A 559 -27.81 -7.66 10.38
N ALA A 560 -27.71 -6.33 10.40
CA ALA A 560 -28.88 -5.45 10.36
C ALA A 560 -29.71 -5.67 9.07
N LYS A 561 -29.04 -5.86 7.93
CA LYS A 561 -29.69 -6.20 6.65
C LYS A 561 -30.39 -7.55 6.70
N LEU A 562 -29.72 -8.58 7.22
CA LEU A 562 -30.31 -9.92 7.35
C LEU A 562 -31.54 -9.89 8.27
N GLN A 563 -31.47 -9.16 9.38
CA GLN A 563 -32.60 -8.98 10.29
C GLN A 563 -33.80 -8.30 9.61
N ALA A 564 -33.56 -7.28 8.79
CA ALA A 564 -34.62 -6.63 8.01
C ALA A 564 -35.22 -7.59 6.96
N ALA A 565 -34.39 -8.37 6.26
CA ALA A 565 -34.82 -9.35 5.28
C ALA A 565 -35.68 -10.46 5.90
N LEU A 566 -35.32 -10.94 7.10
CA LEU A 566 -36.07 -11.97 7.83
C LEU A 566 -37.47 -11.53 8.25
N THR A 567 -37.73 -10.22 8.34
CA THR A 567 -39.08 -9.69 8.59
C THR A 567 -39.99 -9.89 7.37
N GLN A 568 -39.41 -9.93 6.18
CA GLN A 568 -40.12 -10.11 4.91
C GLN A 568 -40.14 -11.58 4.47
N ASP A 569 -39.10 -12.34 4.81
CA ASP A 569 -38.90 -13.72 4.43
C ASP A 569 -38.33 -14.54 5.60
N PRO A 570 -39.20 -15.07 6.49
CA PRO A 570 -38.78 -15.83 7.67
C PRO A 570 -38.01 -17.12 7.34
N GLU A 571 -38.17 -17.67 6.13
CA GLU A 571 -37.54 -18.93 5.71
C GLU A 571 -36.14 -18.73 5.11
N LEU A 572 -35.66 -17.49 4.99
CA LEU A 572 -34.37 -17.18 4.37
C LEU A 572 -33.20 -17.94 5.00
N LEU A 573 -33.12 -17.94 6.34
CA LEU A 573 -32.07 -18.66 7.07
C LEU A 573 -32.17 -20.17 6.89
N THR A 574 -33.39 -20.73 6.86
CA THR A 574 -33.62 -22.16 6.58
C THR A 574 -33.03 -22.52 5.22
N ARG A 575 -33.38 -21.77 4.16
CA ARG A 575 -32.88 -22.05 2.81
C ARG A 575 -31.36 -21.91 2.67
N MET A 576 -30.76 -20.95 3.38
CA MET A 576 -29.29 -20.83 3.45
C MET A 576 -28.67 -22.03 4.15
N ARG A 577 -29.24 -22.49 5.28
CA ARG A 577 -28.76 -23.68 5.99
C ARG A 577 -28.85 -24.93 5.14
N ASP A 578 -29.90 -25.07 4.33
CA ASP A 578 -30.10 -26.23 3.45
C ASP A 578 -29.01 -26.38 2.37
N GLN A 579 -28.20 -25.34 2.14
CA GLN A 579 -27.01 -25.43 1.26
C GLN A 579 -25.80 -26.11 1.92
N VAL A 580 -25.89 -26.42 3.21
CA VAL A 580 -24.82 -27.06 3.98
C VAL A 580 -25.33 -28.41 4.46
N PRO A 581 -24.66 -29.54 4.18
CA PRO A 581 -25.10 -30.87 4.61
C PRO A 581 -25.28 -30.95 6.13
N GLY A 582 -26.36 -31.58 6.56
CA GLY A 582 -26.58 -31.93 7.96
C GLY A 582 -25.59 -33.01 8.43
N LEU A 583 -25.34 -33.06 9.74
CA LEU A 583 -24.43 -34.04 10.36
C LEU A 583 -24.86 -35.51 10.12
N PHE A 584 -26.09 -35.72 9.63
CA PHE A 584 -26.71 -37.03 9.37
C PHE A 584 -27.24 -37.16 7.93
N ASP A 585 -26.86 -36.26 7.03
CA ASP A 585 -27.16 -36.39 5.60
C ASP A 585 -26.05 -37.26 4.98
N PHE A 586 -26.32 -38.55 4.78
CA PHE A 586 -25.42 -39.53 4.16
C PHE A 586 -25.95 -40.03 2.82
#